data_AF-A0A318CSM4-F1
#
_entry.id   AF-A0A318CSM4-F1
#
_cell.length_a   1.000
_cell.length_b   1.000
_cell.length_c   1.000
_cell.angle_alpha   90.00
_cell.angle_beta   90.00
_cell.angle_gamma   90.00
#
_symmetry.space_group_name_H-M   'P 1'
#
loop_
_entity.id
_entity.type
_entity.pdbx_description
1 polymer ?
#
loop_
_entity_poly.entity_id
_entity_poly.type
_entity_poly.pdbx_seq_one_letter_code
_entity_poly.pdbx_strand_id
1 'polypeptide(L)' 'MVERYIRTAGIEIPSKGAHAFRHCFATRMLHKGHSLKAIADVLGHRHIGTTFIYTKVEFDSLRQVALEWPQEVPQ' A
#
# COMPACT_ATOMS: atom_id res chain seq x y z
N MET A 1 14.59 11.33 -15.31
CA MET A 1 14.99 10.03 -15.91
C MET A 1 13.90 8.97 -15.76
N VAL A 2 13.48 8.62 -14.53
CA VAL A 2 12.42 7.61 -14.28
C VAL A 2 11.10 7.93 -15.00
N GLU A 3 10.65 9.18 -14.93
CA GLU A 3 9.43 9.66 -15.61
C GLU A 3 9.43 9.40 -17.12
N ARG A 4 10.59 9.61 -17.79
CA ARG A 4 10.73 9.37 -19.22
C ARG A 4 10.46 7.90 -19.57
N TYR A 5 10.98 6.98 -18.78
CA TYR A 5 10.76 5.54 -18.98
C TYR A 5 9.32 5.13 -18.67
N ILE A 6 8.72 5.66 -17.60
CA ILE A 6 7.29 5.43 -17.29
C ILE A 6 6.41 5.89 -18.47
N ARG A 7 6.69 7.08 -19.02
CA ARG A 7 5.95 7.62 -20.17
C ARG A 7 6.15 6.79 -21.44
N THR A 8 7.38 6.35 -21.70
CA THR A 8 7.69 5.52 -22.90
C THR A 8 7.04 4.14 -22.80
N ALA A 9 6.88 3.60 -21.59
CA ALA A 9 6.19 2.34 -21.35
C ALA A 9 4.65 2.47 -21.40
N GLY A 10 4.10 3.67 -21.59
CA GLY A 10 2.64 3.89 -21.63
C GLY A 10 1.93 3.66 -20.29
N ILE A 11 2.65 3.76 -19.17
CA ILE A 11 2.10 3.51 -17.83
C ILE A 11 1.54 4.82 -17.27
N GLU A 12 0.22 4.85 -17.05
CA GLU A 12 -0.47 5.97 -16.42
C GLU A 12 -0.63 5.73 -14.93
N ILE A 13 0.12 6.48 -14.12
CA ILE A 13 0.08 6.45 -12.66
C ILE A 13 0.10 7.87 -12.08
N PRO A 14 -0.48 8.08 -10.88
CA PRO A 14 -0.60 9.42 -10.28
C PRO A 14 0.75 10.12 -10.02
N SER A 15 1.81 9.35 -9.76
CA SER A 15 3.16 9.87 -9.55
C SER A 15 4.13 9.20 -10.50
N LYS A 16 4.77 9.97 -11.39
CA LYS A 16 5.69 9.45 -12.42
C LYS A 16 7.16 9.51 -11.99
N GLY A 17 7.44 9.35 -10.70
CA GLY A 17 8.79 9.43 -10.12
C GLY A 17 9.28 8.13 -9.45
N ALA A 18 10.51 8.16 -8.93
CA ALA A 18 11.11 7.01 -8.22
C ALA A 18 10.29 6.55 -7.01
N HIS A 19 9.50 7.45 -6.39
CA HIS A 19 8.65 7.12 -5.27
C HIS A 19 7.53 6.12 -5.62
N ALA A 20 7.11 6.06 -6.89
CA ALA A 20 6.15 5.05 -7.35
C ALA A 20 6.69 3.62 -7.20
N PHE A 21 7.99 3.42 -7.48
CA PHE A 21 8.63 2.12 -7.28
C PHE A 21 8.74 1.75 -5.81
N ARG A 22 9.06 2.72 -4.95
CA ARG A 22 9.05 2.53 -3.49
C ARG A 22 7.67 2.08 -3.01
N HIS A 23 6.62 2.73 -3.50
CA HIS A 23 5.25 2.38 -3.14
C HIS A 23 4.87 0.98 -3.66
N CYS A 24 5.19 0.66 -4.91
CA CYS A 24 4.94 -0.66 -5.49
C CYS A 24 5.65 -1.76 -4.69
N PHE A 25 6.91 -1.54 -4.32
CA PHE A 25 7.69 -2.48 -3.52
C PHE A 25 7.06 -2.70 -2.14
N ALA A 26 6.71 -1.62 -1.43
CA ALA A 26 6.08 -1.70 -0.12
C ALA A 26 4.74 -2.45 -0.15
N THR A 27 3.88 -2.13 -1.13
CA THR A 27 2.59 -2.80 -1.34
C THR A 27 2.78 -4.29 -1.62
N ARG A 28 3.76 -4.67 -2.44
CA ARG A 28 4.05 -6.09 -2.72
C ARG A 28 4.56 -6.85 -1.50
N MET A 29 5.38 -6.23 -0.65
CA MET A 29 5.82 -6.85 0.60
C MET A 29 4.63 -7.08 1.53
N LEU A 30 3.75 -6.09 1.65
CA LEU A 30 2.56 -6.18 2.49
C LEU A 30 1.61 -7.29 1.99
N HIS A 31 1.34 -7.36 0.68
CA HIS A 31 0.55 -8.45 0.09
C HIS A 31 1.16 -9.85 0.30
N LYS A 32 2.48 -9.94 0.45
CA LYS A 32 3.17 -11.19 0.78
C LYS A 32 3.13 -11.52 2.29
N GLY A 33 2.40 -10.75 3.10
CA GLY A 33 2.27 -10.96 4.54
C GLY A 33 3.47 -10.48 5.37
N HIS A 34 4.34 -9.63 4.82
CA HIS A 34 5.43 -9.06 5.62
C HIS A 34 4.89 -8.06 6.63
N SER A 35 5.47 -8.06 7.83
CA SER A 35 5.08 -7.11 8.87
C SER A 35 5.43 -5.67 8.47
N LEU A 36 4.64 -4.71 8.97
CA LEU A 36 4.90 -3.28 8.76
C LEU A 36 6.27 -2.85 9.27
N LYS A 37 6.77 -3.50 10.33
CA LYS A 37 8.11 -3.27 10.86
C LYS A 37 9.20 -3.69 9.85
N ALA A 38 9.08 -4.89 9.26
CA ALA A 38 10.02 -5.34 8.23
C ALA A 38 10.03 -4.41 7.01
N ILE A 39 8.85 -3.95 6.57
CA ILE A 39 8.75 -2.99 5.48
C ILE A 39 9.41 -1.65 5.86
N ALA A 40 9.15 -1.15 7.07
CA ALA A 40 9.75 0.08 7.58
C ALA A 40 11.28 0.02 7.60
N ASP A 41 11.84 -1.12 8.03
CA ASP A 41 13.28 -1.31 8.14
C ASP A 41 13.96 -1.36 6.78
N VAL A 42 13.40 -2.12 5.83
CA VAL A 42 13.91 -2.18 4.44
C VAL A 42 13.84 -0.82 3.75
N LEU A 43 12.79 -0.05 4.02
CA LEU A 43 12.60 1.28 3.43
C LEU A 43 13.33 2.40 4.18
N GLY A 44 13.95 2.11 5.33
CA GLY A 44 14.66 3.08 6.15
C GLY A 44 13.75 4.14 6.79
N HIS A 45 12.54 3.76 7.18
CA HIS A 45 11.62 4.67 7.88
C HIS A 45 12.07 4.91 9.32
N ARG A 46 12.35 6.17 9.64
CA ARG A 46 12.69 6.60 11.02
C ARG A 46 11.53 6.40 12.00
N HIS A 47 10.29 6.57 11.53
CA HIS A 47 9.09 6.43 12.34
C HIS A 47 8.15 5.41 11.68
N ILE A 48 7.73 4.38 12.40
CA ILE A 48 6.89 3.32 11.83
C ILE A 48 5.58 3.84 11.23
N GLY A 49 5.04 4.92 11.79
CA GLY A 49 3.82 5.57 11.30
C GLY A 49 3.89 6.06 9.85
N THR A 50 5.06 6.36 9.30
CA THR A 50 5.18 6.71 7.88
C THR A 50 4.98 5.51 6.95
N THR A 51 5.01 4.28 7.49
CA THR A 51 4.77 3.02 6.76
C THR A 51 3.27 2.71 6.65
N PHE A 52 2.45 3.26 7.54
CA PHE A 52 1.00 3.02 7.53
C PHE A 52 0.30 3.54 6.27
N ILE A 53 0.94 4.43 5.52
CA ILE A 53 0.40 4.86 4.22
C ILE A 53 0.20 3.68 3.24
N TYR A 54 0.96 2.59 3.41
CA TYR A 54 0.90 1.41 2.55
C TYR A 54 -0.18 0.40 2.96
N THR A 55 -0.82 0.54 4.12
CA THR A 55 -1.87 -0.41 4.57
C THR A 55 -3.20 -0.20 3.87
N LYS A 56 -3.41 0.98 3.28
CA LYS A 56 -4.68 1.39 2.64
C LYS A 56 -5.11 0.52 1.46
N VAL A 57 -4.19 -0.28 0.91
CA VAL A 57 -4.40 -1.06 -0.32
C VAL A 57 -4.55 -2.55 -0.06
N GLU A 58 -4.40 -2.97 1.19
CA GLU A 58 -4.55 -4.37 1.59
C GLU A 58 -6.02 -4.59 1.96
N PHE A 59 -6.83 -4.97 0.97
CA PHE A 59 -8.27 -5.16 1.18
C PHE A 59 -8.59 -6.51 1.84
N ASP A 60 -7.75 -7.53 1.66
CA ASP A 60 -8.01 -8.88 2.16
C ASP A 60 -7.96 -8.95 3.69
N SER A 61 -6.95 -8.35 4.32
CA SER A 61 -6.87 -8.16 5.76
C SER A 61 -7.87 -7.13 6.27
N LEU A 62 -8.18 -6.07 5.51
CA LEU A 62 -9.25 -5.13 5.91
C LEU A 62 -10.63 -5.83 5.98
N ARG A 63 -10.89 -6.80 5.11
CA ARG A 63 -12.13 -7.60 5.15
C ARG A 63 -12.21 -8.51 6.37
N GLN A 64 -11.08 -8.98 6.91
CA GLN A 64 -11.06 -9.84 8.10
C GLN A 64 -11.49 -9.10 9.37
N VAL A 65 -11.29 -7.79 9.42
CA VAL A 65 -11.65 -6.94 10.57
C VAL A 65 -12.93 -6.15 10.33
N ALA A 66 -13.55 -6.29 9.15
CA ALA A 66 -14.82 -5.66 8.86
C ALA A 66 -15.92 -6.29 9.71
N LEU A 67 -16.66 -5.44 10.43
CA LEU A 67 -17.86 -5.88 11.15
C LEU A 67 -18.94 -6.29 10.16
N GLU A 68 -19.80 -7.21 10.58
CA GLU A 68 -21.01 -7.54 9.82
C GLU A 68 -21.85 -6.27 9.62
N TRP A 69 -22.44 -6.16 8.43
CA TRP A 69 -23.36 -5.07 8.15
C TRP A 69 -24.54 -5.15 9.13
N PRO A 70 -24.85 -4.07 9.87
CA PRO A 70 -25.98 -4.09 10.79
C PRO A 70 -27.25 -4.31 9.97
N GLN A 71 -27.90 -5.45 10.16
CA GLN A 71 -29.25 -5.68 9.63
C GLN A 71 -30.17 -4.66 10.31
N GLU A 72 -30.91 -3.87 9.54
CA GLU A 72 -32.02 -3.11 10.10
C GLU A 72 -32.99 -4.11 10.70
N VAL A 73 -33.08 -4.16 12.03
CA VAL A 73 -34.04 -4.99 12.73
C VAL A 73 -35.40 -4.33 12.56
N PRO A 74 -36.38 -4.92 11.86
CA PRO A 74 -37.71 -4.34 11.77
C PRO A 74 -38.31 -4.31 13.19
N GLN A 75 -38.83 -3.14 13.58
CA GLN A 75 -39.50 -2.92 14.87
C GLN A 75 -40.83 -3.66 14.95
#